data_AF-A0A433VQK9-F1
#
_entry.id   AF-A0A433VQK9-F1
#
_cell.length_a   1.000
_cell.length_b   1.000
_cell.length_c   1.000
_cell.angle_alpha   90.00
_cell.angle_beta   90.00
_cell.angle_gamma   90.00
#
_symmetry.space_group_name_H-M   'P 1'
#
loop_
_entity.id
_entity.type
_entity.pdbx_description
1 polymer ?
#
loop_
_entity_poly.entity_id
_entity_poly.type
_entity_poly.pdbx_seq_one_letter_code
_entity_poly.pdbx_strand_id
1 'polypeptide(L)' 'MTQTSRLEQAIESVEALSAEEQETLINVVKRRLIEKRRDEIASNIAEAQAEYDSGKVFRGTVDQIIDELSK' A
#
# COMPACT_ATOMS: atom_id res chain seq x y z
N MET A 1 -19.86 -14.74 -26.41
CA MET A 1 -19.40 -15.31 -25.12
C MET A 1 -18.81 -14.14 -24.34
N THR A 2 -19.45 -13.72 -23.25
CA THR A 2 -18.99 -12.60 -22.43
C THR A 2 -17.71 -12.99 -21.71
N GLN A 3 -16.65 -12.22 -21.88
CA GLN A 3 -15.38 -12.44 -21.21
C GLN A 3 -15.51 -11.90 -19.78
N THR A 4 -15.75 -12.80 -18.83
CA THR A 4 -15.85 -12.47 -17.40
C THR A 4 -14.52 -11.95 -16.89
N SER A 5 -14.54 -10.78 -16.24
CA SER A 5 -13.35 -10.15 -15.68
C SER A 5 -12.75 -11.00 -14.55
N ARG A 6 -11.44 -10.83 -14.27
CA ARG A 6 -10.78 -11.55 -13.16
C ARG A 6 -11.44 -11.28 -11.81
N LEU A 7 -12.03 -10.10 -11.64
CA LEU A 7 -12.73 -9.74 -10.40
C LEU A 7 -14.03 -10.54 -10.27
N GLU A 8 -14.83 -10.61 -11.33
CA GLU A 8 -16.08 -11.38 -11.34
C GLU A 8 -15.81 -12.87 -11.07
N GLN A 9 -14.78 -13.47 -11.67
CA GLN A 9 -14.41 -14.86 -11.40
C GLN A 9 -14.01 -15.08 -9.93
N ALA A 10 -13.35 -14.11 -9.31
CA ALA A 10 -13.00 -14.17 -7.90
C ALA A 10 -14.24 -14.06 -7.01
N ILE A 11 -15.21 -13.22 -7.36
CA ILE A 11 -16.49 -13.09 -6.66
C ILE A 11 -17.27 -14.40 -6.74
N GLU A 12 -17.42 -14.98 -7.94
CA GLU A 12 -18.09 -16.28 -8.14
C GLU A 12 -17.44 -17.39 -7.29
N SER A 13 -16.11 -17.39 -7.20
CA SER A 13 -15.38 -18.38 -6.38
C SER A 13 -15.61 -18.19 -4.87
N VAL A 14 -15.78 -16.94 -4.41
CA VAL A 14 -16.10 -16.62 -3.02
C VAL A 14 -17.55 -17.00 -2.68
N GLU A 15 -18.48 -16.75 -3.60
CA GLU A 15 -19.90 -17.10 -3.45
C GLU A 15 -20.14 -18.61 -3.33
N ALA A 16 -19.25 -19.43 -3.88
CA ALA A 16 -19.30 -20.90 -3.74
C ALA A 16 -18.90 -21.41 -2.34
N LEU A 17 -18.31 -20.57 -1.49
CA LEU A 17 -17.95 -20.91 -0.11
C LEU A 17 -19.15 -20.80 0.83
N SER A 18 -19.14 -21.55 1.93
CA SER A 18 -20.10 -21.37 3.02
C SER A 18 -19.94 -19.99 3.69
N ALA A 19 -20.98 -19.53 4.40
CA ALA A 19 -20.93 -18.24 5.09
C ALA A 19 -19.74 -18.12 6.06
N GLU A 20 -19.43 -19.19 6.80
CA GLU A 20 -18.30 -19.22 7.75
C GLU A 20 -16.93 -19.14 7.03
N GLU A 21 -16.80 -19.83 5.89
CA GLU A 21 -15.59 -19.76 5.06
C GLU A 21 -15.43 -18.39 4.43
N GLN A 22 -16.52 -17.75 3.98
CA GLN A 22 -16.49 -16.38 3.46
C GLN A 22 -16.04 -15.38 4.53
N GLU A 23 -16.58 -15.46 5.75
CA GLU A 23 -16.15 -14.62 6.88
C GLU A 23 -14.67 -14.83 7.23
N THR A 24 -14.23 -16.08 7.24
CA THR A 24 -12.82 -16.45 7.46
C THR A 24 -11.93 -15.85 6.37
N LEU A 25 -12.31 -15.97 5.10
CA LEU A 25 -11.58 -15.43 3.97
C LEU A 25 -11.46 -13.90 4.06
N ILE A 26 -12.54 -13.20 4.38
CA ILE A 26 -12.54 -11.75 4.56
C ILE A 26 -11.51 -11.34 5.63
N ASN A 27 -11.47 -12.04 6.76
CA ASN A 27 -10.51 -11.76 7.83
C ASN A 27 -9.07 -11.99 7.39
N VAL A 28 -8.80 -13.09 6.68
CA VAL A 28 -7.46 -13.40 6.15
C VAL A 28 -7.01 -12.34 5.14
N VAL A 29 -7.87 -11.97 4.19
CA VAL A 29 -7.56 -10.98 3.16
C VAL A 29 -7.30 -9.61 3.79
N LYS A 30 -8.15 -9.17 4.72
CA LYS A 30 -7.94 -7.90 5.46
C LYS A 30 -6.59 -7.89 6.17
N ARG A 31 -6.24 -8.97 6.89
CA ARG A 31 -4.95 -9.07 7.57
C ARG A 31 -3.79 -8.97 6.58
N ARG A 32 -3.84 -9.69 5.46
CA ARG A 32 -2.78 -9.65 4.44
C ARG A 32 -2.60 -8.27 3.82
N LEU A 33 -3.70 -7.54 3.59
CA LEU A 33 -3.63 -6.17 3.08
C LEU A 33 -2.97 -5.21 4.09
N ILE A 34 -3.26 -5.38 5.39
CA ILE A 34 -2.63 -4.59 6.44
C ILE A 34 -1.12 -4.86 6.50
N GLU A 35 -0.70 -6.12 6.47
CA GLU A 35 0.72 -6.46 6.50
C GLU A 35 1.45 -5.92 5.26
N LYS A 36 0.87 -6.08 4.06
CA LYS A 36 1.46 -5.50 2.84
C LYS A 36 1.65 -3.98 2.95
N ARG A 37 0.66 -3.27 3.50
CA ARG A 37 0.77 -1.82 3.72
C ARG A 37 1.86 -1.48 4.75
N ARG A 38 2.06 -2.31 5.77
CA ARG A 38 3.16 -2.13 6.73
C ARG A 38 4.52 -2.33 6.08
N ASP A 39 4.66 -3.32 5.21
CA ASP A 39 5.89 -3.55 4.45
C ASP A 39 6.21 -2.36 3.54
N GLU A 40 5.20 -1.80 2.86
CA GLU A 40 5.34 -0.57 2.07
C GLU A 40 5.81 0.62 2.91
N ILE A 41 5.22 0.82 4.10
CA ILE A 41 5.64 1.87 5.03
C ILE A 41 7.09 1.65 5.50
N ALA A 42 7.46 0.42 5.86
CA ALA A 42 8.81 0.09 6.29
C ALA A 42 9.84 0.35 5.18
N SER A 43 9.51 -0.01 3.94
CA SER A 43 10.34 0.28 2.77
C SER A 43 10.54 1.78 2.58
N ASN A 44 9.46 2.57 2.63
CA ASN A 44 9.53 4.03 2.48
C ASN A 44 10.35 4.68 3.59
N ILE A 45 10.25 4.20 4.83
CA ILE A 45 11.07 4.68 5.96
C ILE A 45 12.54 4.37 5.71
N ALA A 46 12.87 3.15 5.27
CA ALA A 46 14.25 2.76 4.98
C ALA A 46 14.86 3.62 3.86
N GLU A 47 14.09 3.90 2.80
CA GLU A 47 14.50 4.78 1.71
C GLU A 47 14.74 6.21 2.20
N ALA A 48 13.78 6.79 2.93
CA ALA A 48 13.91 8.14 3.48
C ALA A 48 15.12 8.27 4.43
N GLN A 49 15.39 7.26 5.24
CA GLN A 49 16.57 7.25 6.12
C GLN A 49 17.87 7.21 5.30
N ALA A 50 17.93 6.38 4.25
CA ALA A 50 19.09 6.32 3.38
C ALA A 50 19.33 7.63 2.61
N GLU A 51 18.28 8.31 2.16
CA GLU A 51 18.37 9.64 1.54
C GLU A 51 18.88 10.69 2.52
N TYR A 52 18.38 10.66 3.75
CA TYR A 52 18.83 11.56 4.81
C TYR A 52 20.32 11.37 5.14
N ASP A 53 20.74 10.12 5.31
CA ASP A 53 22.12 9.76 5.65
C ASP A 53 23.10 10.03 4.51
N SER A 54 22.66 9.83 3.26
CA SER A 54 23.47 10.12 2.06
C SER A 54 23.48 11.60 1.67
N GLY A 55 22.79 12.46 2.42
CA GLY A 55 22.72 13.90 2.17
C GLY A 55 21.93 14.29 0.92
N LYS A 56 21.13 13.36 0.37
CA LYS A 56 20.21 13.59 -0.76
C LYS A 56 18.91 14.28 -0.32
N VAL A 57 19.01 15.12 0.70
CA VAL A 57 17.89 15.87 1.26
C VAL A 57 18.22 17.35 1.21
N PHE A 58 17.26 18.17 0.79
CA PHE A 58 17.42 19.61 0.86
C PHE A 58 17.41 20.07 2.32
N ARG A 59 18.40 20.89 2.70
CA ARG A 59 18.52 21.47 4.04
C ARG A 59 18.72 22.97 3.90
N GLY A 60 17.89 23.76 4.57
CA GLY A 60 17.95 25.21 4.51
C GLY A 60 17.14 25.85 5.63
N THR A 61 17.17 27.18 5.70
CA THR A 61 16.27 27.96 6.56
C THR A 61 14.83 27.84 6.08
N VAL A 62 13.87 28.26 6.91
CA VAL A 62 12.44 28.28 6.55
C VAL A 62 12.22 29.03 5.23
N ASP A 63 12.84 30.20 5.06
CA ASP A 63 12.73 30.99 3.83
C ASP A 63 13.26 30.22 2.60
N GLN A 64 14.41 29.54 2.74
CA GLN A 64 14.99 28.73 1.66
C GLN A 64 14.12 27.52 1.28
N ILE A 65 13.41 26.93 2.24
CA ILE A 65 12.48 25.82 2.01
C ILE A 65 11.22 26.32 1.30
N ILE A 66 10.68 27.47 1.71
CA ILE A 66 9.50 28.08 1.07
C ILE A 66 9.80 28.46 -0.38
N ASP A 67 10.97 29.05 -0.63
CA ASP A 67 11.43 29.39 -1.99
C ASP A 67 11.59 28.15 -2.88
N GLU A 68 12.03 27.02 -2.32
CA GLU A 68 12.18 25.77 -3.09
C GLU A 68 10.82 25.11 -3.41
N LEU A 69 9.87 25.13 -2.47
CA LEU A 69 8.54 24.52 -2.65
C LEU A 69 7.60 25.34 -3.54
N SER A 70 7.91 26.61 -3.78
CA SER A 70 7.09 27.53 -4.59
C SER A 70 7.52 27.65 -6.06
N LYS A 71 8.56 26.89 -6.46
CA LYS A 71 8.95 26.69 -7.86
C LYS A 71 8.07 25.66 -8.55
#